data_AF-A0A9Q4KVA0-F1
#
_entry.id   AF-A0A9Q4KVA0-F1
#
_cell.length_a   1.000
_cell.length_b   1.000
_cell.length_c   1.000
_cell.angle_alpha   90.00
_cell.angle_beta   90.00
_cell.angle_gamma   90.00
#
_symmetry.space_group_name_H-M   'P 1'
#
loop_
_entity.id
_entity.type
_entity.pdbx_description
1 polymer ?
#
loop_
_entity_poly.entity_id
_entity_poly.type
_entity_poly.pdbx_seq_one_letter_code
_entity_poly.pdbx_strand_id
1 'polypeptide(L)'
;MGLFDRFSRTFDKYGYDLDGYDKNGFNRNGYDKNGYDGDGFNKNGYDKNGYDKNGYDKNGYDKKGYDKKGRKDGYDEDGYDFKGYNREGFNKNGYDKNGYDEEGYDSRGFSTYGIHIDTKIAFDTDGFNKNGYDKDGYDKNGYDKNGFNRNGFNKNGYDKNGYDLDGYDKKGYDKDGYDEDGHDEDGYDGNGYDEDGYNQEGYDLDGYDGNGYDSNGYDGLGYDHLGYDKEGYNQEGYNKFNKKKNEVDSD
;
A
#
# COMPACT_ATOMS: atom_id res chain seq x y z
N MET A 1 -98.58 -16.74 16.70
CA MET A 1 -98.03 -16.46 18.04
C MET A 1 -97.07 -17.58 18.37
N GLY A 2 -95.75 -17.32 18.26
CA GLY A 2 -94.65 -18.24 18.61
C GLY A 2 -94.45 -19.43 17.65
N LEU A 3 -93.25 -19.93 17.34
CA LEU A 3 -91.93 -19.81 17.95
C LEU A 3 -90.84 -20.01 16.88
N PHE A 4 -89.97 -19.00 16.75
CA PHE A 4 -88.51 -19.03 16.57
C PHE A 4 -87.79 -20.14 15.77
N ASP A 5 -86.98 -19.61 14.83
CA ASP A 5 -85.60 -19.98 14.49
C ASP A 5 -85.30 -21.30 13.77
N ARG A 6 -85.16 -21.17 12.45
CA ARG A 6 -84.23 -21.98 11.67
C ARG A 6 -83.79 -21.16 10.46
N PHE A 7 -82.49 -20.87 10.36
CA PHE A 7 -81.79 -20.23 9.23
C PHE A 7 -81.75 -18.70 9.16
N SER A 8 -81.55 -18.01 10.28
CA SER A 8 -80.74 -16.79 10.21
C SER A 8 -79.36 -17.12 10.75
N ARG A 9 -78.37 -17.27 9.85
CA ARG A 9 -76.95 -17.19 10.23
C ARG A 9 -76.72 -15.72 10.60
N THR A 10 -77.19 -15.34 11.79
CA THR A 10 -77.19 -13.98 12.29
C THR A 10 -75.78 -13.63 12.68
N PHE A 11 -75.21 -12.68 11.95
CA PHE A 11 -74.01 -11.99 12.37
C PHE A 11 -74.26 -11.29 13.72
N ASP A 12 -73.26 -11.29 14.61
CA ASP A 12 -73.27 -10.62 15.90
C ASP A 12 -73.36 -9.09 15.73
N LYS A 13 -73.43 -8.35 16.85
CA LYS A 13 -73.46 -6.87 16.85
C LYS A 13 -72.25 -6.24 16.13
N TYR A 14 -71.17 -6.98 15.97
CA TYR A 14 -69.93 -6.56 15.32
C TYR A 14 -69.82 -7.05 13.86
N GLY A 15 -70.83 -7.75 13.35
CA GLY A 15 -70.89 -8.21 11.96
C GLY A 15 -70.25 -9.58 11.69
N TYR A 16 -70.07 -10.45 12.69
CA TYR A 16 -69.44 -11.78 12.57
C TYR A 16 -70.40 -12.94 12.86
N ASP A 17 -70.37 -14.02 12.08
CA ASP A 17 -71.19 -15.21 12.28
C ASP A 17 -70.80 -16.02 13.54
N LEU A 18 -71.51 -17.11 13.82
CA LEU A 18 -71.22 -17.99 14.97
C LEU A 18 -69.82 -18.63 14.91
N ASP A 19 -69.23 -18.75 13.71
CA ASP A 19 -67.88 -19.26 13.52
C ASP A 19 -66.82 -18.13 13.65
N GLY A 20 -67.24 -16.87 13.82
CA GLY A 20 -66.39 -15.70 14.00
C GLY A 20 -65.95 -15.01 12.71
N TYR A 21 -66.66 -15.18 11.59
CA TYR A 21 -66.33 -14.63 10.27
C TYR A 21 -67.36 -13.59 9.79
N ASP A 22 -66.90 -12.53 9.15
CA ASP A 22 -67.76 -11.48 8.60
C ASP A 22 -68.52 -11.95 7.35
N LYS A 23 -69.37 -11.07 6.80
CA LYS A 23 -70.13 -11.35 5.57
C LYS A 23 -69.27 -11.68 4.34
N ASN A 24 -68.01 -11.27 4.35
CA ASN A 24 -67.03 -11.53 3.29
C ASN A 24 -66.20 -12.79 3.58
N GLY A 25 -66.43 -13.45 4.71
CA GLY A 25 -65.78 -14.69 5.10
C GLY A 25 -64.47 -14.52 5.86
N PHE A 26 -64.18 -13.34 6.42
CA PHE A 26 -62.95 -13.05 7.15
C PHE A 26 -63.17 -12.87 8.65
N ASN A 27 -62.30 -13.42 9.48
CA ASN A 27 -62.36 -13.24 10.93
C ASN A 27 -61.93 -11.82 11.35
N ARG A 28 -62.01 -11.52 12.65
CA ARG A 28 -61.63 -10.21 13.21
C ARG A 28 -60.16 -9.79 12.95
N ASN A 29 -59.29 -10.75 12.65
CA ASN A 29 -57.91 -10.51 12.28
C ASN A 29 -57.71 -10.38 10.77
N GLY A 30 -58.78 -10.44 9.97
CA GLY A 30 -58.77 -10.27 8.52
C GLY A 30 -58.45 -11.53 7.73
N TYR A 31 -58.53 -12.74 8.31
CA TYR A 31 -58.20 -14.00 7.63
C TYR A 31 -59.44 -14.88 7.40
N ASP A 32 -59.50 -15.55 6.25
CA ASP A 32 -60.54 -16.49 5.87
C ASP A 32 -60.50 -17.78 6.69
N LYS A 33 -61.46 -18.69 6.47
CA LYS A 33 -61.51 -20.00 7.16
C LYS A 33 -60.28 -20.87 6.90
N ASN A 34 -59.52 -20.61 5.83
CA ASN A 34 -58.28 -21.29 5.50
C ASN A 34 -57.03 -20.57 6.06
N GLY A 35 -57.21 -19.44 6.74
CA GLY A 35 -56.14 -18.65 7.35
C GLY A 35 -55.44 -17.67 6.42
N TYR A 36 -56.05 -17.25 5.31
CA TYR A 36 -55.50 -16.30 4.34
C TYR A 36 -56.27 -14.97 4.34
N ASP A 37 -55.56 -13.86 4.21
CA ASP A 37 -56.14 -12.52 4.12
C ASP A 37 -56.83 -12.27 2.77
N GLY A 38 -57.39 -11.06 2.60
CA GLY A 38 -58.05 -10.65 1.36
C GLY A 38 -57.13 -10.62 0.13
N ASP A 39 -55.81 -10.54 0.33
CA ASP A 39 -54.79 -10.61 -0.73
C ASP A 39 -54.34 -12.07 -1.00
N GLY A 40 -54.82 -13.04 -0.20
CA GLY A 40 -54.51 -14.45 -0.35
C GLY A 40 -53.25 -14.92 0.38
N PHE A 41 -52.76 -14.17 1.38
CA PHE A 41 -51.58 -14.50 2.18
C PHE A 41 -51.93 -14.88 3.61
N ASN A 42 -51.23 -15.89 4.15
CA ASN A 42 -51.40 -16.30 5.54
C ASN A 42 -50.76 -15.28 6.50
N LYS A 43 -50.91 -15.49 7.81
CA LYS A 43 -50.35 -14.60 8.84
C LYS A 43 -48.83 -14.41 8.75
N ASN A 44 -48.11 -15.36 8.15
CA ASN A 44 -46.66 -15.28 7.94
C ASN A 44 -46.30 -14.61 6.60
N GLY A 45 -47.29 -14.14 5.83
CA GLY A 45 -47.11 -13.45 4.56
C GLY A 45 -46.93 -14.36 3.34
N TYR A 46 -47.32 -15.64 3.41
CA TYR A 46 -47.17 -16.60 2.31
C TYR A 46 -48.51 -17.03 1.73
N ASP A 47 -48.58 -17.19 0.41
CA ASP A 47 -49.73 -17.69 -0.32
C ASP A 47 -49.96 -19.20 -0.06
N LYS A 48 -51.01 -19.75 -0.67
CA LYS A 48 -51.36 -21.18 -0.56
C LYS A 48 -50.27 -22.13 -1.08
N ASN A 49 -49.39 -21.64 -1.94
CA ASN A 49 -48.27 -22.39 -2.49
C ASN A 49 -46.98 -22.19 -1.67
N GLY A 50 -47.02 -21.37 -0.62
CA GLY A 50 -45.89 -21.10 0.27
C GLY A 50 -44.95 -19.99 -0.19
N TYR A 51 -45.39 -19.09 -1.07
CA TYR A 51 -44.59 -17.97 -1.60
C TYR A 51 -45.07 -16.62 -1.06
N ASP A 52 -44.12 -15.73 -0.74
CA ASP A 52 -44.40 -14.37 -0.31
C ASP A 52 -44.97 -13.51 -1.46
N LYS A 53 -45.33 -12.27 -1.16
CA LYS A 53 -45.87 -11.32 -2.16
C LYS A 53 -44.89 -11.02 -3.31
N ASN A 54 -43.59 -11.30 -3.12
CA ASN A 54 -42.56 -11.16 -4.13
C ASN A 54 -42.28 -12.47 -4.89
N GLY A 55 -43.01 -13.55 -4.58
CA GLY A 55 -42.90 -14.85 -5.24
C GLY A 55 -41.79 -15.75 -4.69
N TYR A 56 -41.29 -15.51 -3.48
CA TYR A 56 -40.23 -16.32 -2.85
C TYR A 56 -40.74 -17.16 -1.68
N ASP A 57 -40.26 -18.39 -1.58
CA ASP A 57 -40.57 -19.28 -0.49
C ASP A 57 -39.92 -18.82 0.83
N LYS A 58 -40.21 -19.53 1.93
CA LYS A 58 -39.65 -19.24 3.25
C LYS A 58 -38.11 -19.29 3.32
N ASN A 59 -37.47 -19.96 2.37
CA ASN A 59 -36.01 -20.07 2.26
C ASN A 59 -35.44 -19.02 1.30
N GLY A 60 -36.27 -18.17 0.70
CA GLY A 60 -35.87 -17.09 -0.19
C GLY A 60 -35.71 -17.50 -1.65
N TYR A 61 -36.29 -18.63 -2.08
CA TYR A 61 -36.22 -19.13 -3.46
C TYR A 61 -37.55 -18.98 -4.19
N ASP A 62 -37.48 -18.58 -5.46
CA ASP A 62 -38.65 -18.50 -6.34
C ASP A 62 -39.15 -19.91 -6.74
N LYS A 63 -40.23 -19.95 -7.51
CA LYS A 63 -40.82 -21.22 -7.99
C LYS A 63 -39.89 -22.04 -8.89
N LYS A 64 -38.89 -21.42 -9.52
CA LYS A 64 -37.90 -22.07 -10.37
C LYS A 64 -36.63 -22.48 -9.59
N GLY A 65 -36.54 -22.12 -8.31
CA GLY A 65 -35.44 -22.41 -7.40
C GLY A 65 -34.33 -21.34 -7.40
N TYR A 66 -34.59 -20.14 -7.91
CA TYR A 66 -33.64 -19.02 -7.89
C TYR A 66 -33.81 -18.19 -6.63
N ASP A 67 -32.71 -17.82 -5.99
CA ASP A 67 -32.71 -16.86 -4.89
C ASP A 67 -33.05 -15.44 -5.38
N LYS A 68 -33.17 -14.49 -4.44
CA LYS A 68 -33.43 -13.07 -4.73
C LYS A 68 -32.38 -12.38 -5.60
N LYS A 69 -31.23 -13.03 -5.83
CA LYS A 69 -30.13 -12.54 -6.65
C LYS A 69 -30.05 -13.29 -7.98
N GLY A 70 -31.07 -14.07 -8.34
CA GLY A 70 -31.11 -14.83 -9.58
C GLY A 70 -30.19 -16.04 -9.58
N ARG A 71 -29.83 -16.60 -8.42
CA ARG A 71 -28.95 -17.76 -8.33
C ARG A 71 -29.69 -19.04 -7.94
N LYS A 72 -29.44 -20.12 -8.67
CA LYS A 72 -29.97 -21.46 -8.39
C LYS A 72 -28.87 -22.36 -7.87
N ASP A 73 -29.11 -23.00 -6.73
CA ASP A 73 -28.10 -23.79 -6.00
C ASP A 73 -26.79 -23.01 -5.72
N GLY A 74 -26.86 -21.68 -5.63
CA GLY A 74 -25.69 -20.82 -5.43
C GLY A 74 -24.95 -20.38 -6.71
N TYR A 75 -25.41 -20.79 -7.89
CA TYR A 75 -24.83 -20.45 -9.19
C TYR A 75 -25.74 -19.48 -9.97
N ASP A 76 -25.14 -18.56 -10.72
CA ASP A 76 -25.85 -17.66 -11.63
C ASP A 76 -26.39 -18.37 -12.89
N GLU A 77 -27.01 -17.61 -13.80
CA GLU A 77 -27.55 -18.15 -15.06
C GLU A 77 -26.47 -18.72 -15.98
N ASP A 78 -25.24 -18.19 -15.90
CA ASP A 78 -24.08 -18.68 -16.64
C ASP A 78 -23.46 -19.94 -15.98
N GLY A 79 -23.97 -20.37 -14.82
CA GLY A 79 -23.51 -21.54 -14.09
C GLY A 79 -22.29 -21.29 -13.20
N TYR A 80 -21.99 -20.05 -12.85
CA TYR A 80 -20.87 -19.66 -11.98
C TYR A 80 -21.34 -19.28 -10.57
N ASP A 81 -20.58 -19.70 -9.57
CA ASP A 81 -20.82 -19.33 -8.19
C ASP A 81 -20.47 -17.86 -7.93
N PHE A 82 -20.68 -17.40 -6.69
CA PHE A 82 -20.36 -16.03 -6.30
C PHE A 82 -18.86 -15.68 -6.36
N LYS A 83 -17.98 -16.67 -6.46
CA LYS A 83 -16.54 -16.51 -6.64
C LYS A 83 -16.13 -16.56 -8.11
N GLY A 84 -17.09 -16.79 -9.02
CA GLY A 84 -16.87 -16.85 -10.46
C GLY A 84 -16.38 -18.20 -10.95
N TYR A 85 -16.64 -19.31 -10.23
CA TYR A 85 -16.28 -20.67 -10.64
C TYR A 85 -17.50 -21.51 -10.96
N ASN A 86 -17.43 -22.30 -12.03
CA ASN A 86 -18.47 -23.23 -12.39
C ASN A 86 -18.52 -24.42 -11.40
N ARG A 87 -19.45 -25.35 -11.62
CA ARG A 87 -19.60 -26.55 -10.78
C ARG A 87 -18.37 -27.47 -10.79
N GLU A 88 -17.54 -27.39 -11.82
CA GLU A 88 -16.29 -28.14 -11.96
C GLU A 88 -15.11 -27.41 -11.29
N GLY A 89 -15.32 -26.18 -10.81
CA GLY A 89 -14.31 -25.39 -10.11
C GLY A 89 -13.45 -24.51 -11.02
N PHE A 90 -13.86 -24.28 -12.28
CA PHE A 90 -13.15 -23.44 -13.25
C PHE A 90 -13.86 -22.11 -13.48
N ASN A 91 -13.09 -21.05 -13.66
CA ASN A 91 -13.60 -19.72 -13.98
C ASN A 91 -13.99 -19.60 -15.46
N LYS A 92 -14.49 -18.43 -15.87
CA LYS A 92 -14.88 -18.15 -17.26
C LYS A 92 -13.76 -18.32 -18.29
N ASN A 93 -12.50 -18.23 -17.86
CA ASN A 93 -11.33 -18.44 -18.71
C ASN A 93 -10.83 -19.90 -18.68
N GLY A 94 -11.53 -20.80 -18.00
CA GLY A 94 -11.18 -22.21 -17.90
C GLY A 94 -10.11 -22.53 -16.86
N TYR A 95 -9.81 -21.63 -15.92
CA TYR A 95 -8.80 -21.87 -14.88
C TYR A 95 -9.42 -22.09 -13.51
N ASP A 96 -8.86 -23.05 -12.77
CA ASP A 96 -9.22 -23.34 -11.40
C ASP A 96 -8.80 -22.21 -10.45
N LYS A 97 -9.14 -22.36 -9.17
CA LYS A 97 -8.80 -21.38 -8.13
C LYS A 97 -7.29 -21.17 -7.94
N ASN A 98 -6.45 -22.09 -8.41
CA ASN A 98 -5.01 -22.03 -8.33
C ASN A 98 -4.39 -21.49 -9.64
N GLY A 99 -5.22 -21.17 -10.64
CA GLY A 99 -4.80 -20.62 -11.92
C GLY A 99 -4.38 -21.66 -12.95
N TYR A 100 -4.83 -22.92 -12.84
CA TYR A 100 -4.53 -23.98 -13.79
C TYR A 100 -5.77 -24.43 -14.55
N ASP A 101 -5.62 -24.72 -15.83
CA ASP A 101 -6.67 -25.32 -16.65
C ASP A 101 -6.93 -26.79 -16.27
N GLU A 102 -7.87 -27.41 -16.99
CA GLU A 102 -8.25 -28.82 -16.78
C GLU A 102 -7.05 -29.77 -17.00
N GLU A 103 -6.11 -29.40 -17.87
CA GLU A 103 -4.89 -30.17 -18.15
C GLU A 103 -3.76 -29.89 -17.12
N GLY A 104 -3.97 -28.97 -16.19
CA GLY A 104 -3.03 -28.64 -15.12
C GLY A 104 -1.96 -27.62 -15.50
N TYR A 105 -2.20 -26.80 -16.53
CA TYR A 105 -1.31 -25.75 -17.02
C TYR A 105 -1.83 -24.35 -16.68
N ASP A 106 -0.92 -23.44 -16.33
CA ASP A 106 -1.25 -22.04 -16.13
C ASP A 106 -1.48 -21.32 -17.47
N SER A 107 -1.88 -20.04 -17.41
CA SER A 107 -2.14 -19.24 -18.61
C SER A 107 -0.93 -18.98 -19.51
N ARG A 108 0.27 -19.33 -19.06
CA ARG A 108 1.52 -19.30 -19.84
C ARG A 108 1.99 -20.70 -20.22
N GLY A 109 1.13 -21.71 -20.07
CA GLY A 109 1.45 -23.09 -20.45
C GLY A 109 2.40 -23.79 -19.48
N PHE A 110 2.59 -23.32 -18.25
CA PHE A 110 3.42 -24.01 -17.26
C PHE A 110 2.58 -24.89 -16.32
N SER A 111 3.02 -26.14 -16.16
CA SER A 111 2.39 -27.04 -15.19
C SER A 111 2.63 -26.60 -13.75
N THR A 112 1.98 -27.26 -12.80
CA THR A 112 2.25 -27.10 -11.36
C THR A 112 3.72 -27.33 -11.00
N TYR A 113 4.40 -28.23 -11.71
CA TYR A 113 5.83 -28.51 -11.55
C TYR A 113 6.75 -27.52 -12.29
N GLY A 114 6.19 -26.52 -12.97
CA GLY A 114 6.95 -25.51 -13.72
C GLY A 114 7.49 -26.00 -15.06
N ILE A 115 6.93 -27.07 -15.63
CA ILE A 115 7.30 -27.57 -16.95
C ILE A 115 6.36 -26.98 -18.00
N HIS A 116 6.91 -26.36 -19.05
CA HIS A 116 6.16 -25.74 -20.13
C HIS A 116 5.58 -26.79 -21.09
N ILE A 117 4.35 -26.56 -21.55
CA ILE A 117 3.58 -27.48 -22.38
C ILE A 117 4.26 -27.79 -23.71
N ASP A 118 4.89 -26.80 -24.37
CA ASP A 118 5.49 -27.01 -25.69
C ASP A 118 6.93 -27.56 -25.61
N THR A 119 7.76 -27.01 -24.73
CA THR A 119 9.20 -27.31 -24.68
C THR A 119 9.49 -28.56 -23.85
N LYS A 120 8.53 -28.99 -23.01
CA LYS A 120 8.66 -30.10 -22.05
C LYS A 120 9.83 -29.93 -21.06
N ILE A 121 10.30 -28.70 -20.87
CA ILE A 121 11.34 -28.32 -19.89
C ILE A 121 10.85 -27.15 -19.03
N ALA A 122 11.67 -26.69 -18.10
CA ALA A 122 11.31 -25.62 -17.15
C ALA A 122 11.24 -24.20 -17.76
N PHE A 123 11.43 -24.06 -19.07
CA PHE A 123 11.48 -22.79 -19.79
C PHE A 123 10.51 -22.83 -20.98
N ASP A 124 9.82 -21.73 -21.24
CA ASP A 124 9.00 -21.55 -22.43
C ASP A 124 9.84 -21.43 -23.71
N THR A 125 9.19 -21.22 -24.84
CA THR A 125 9.84 -21.04 -26.14
C THR A 125 10.69 -19.77 -26.23
N ASP A 126 10.40 -18.77 -25.39
CA ASP A 126 11.16 -17.53 -25.29
C ASP A 126 12.35 -17.65 -24.33
N GLY A 127 12.50 -18.80 -23.65
CA GLY A 127 13.58 -19.10 -22.74
C GLY A 127 13.36 -18.64 -21.30
N PHE A 128 12.13 -18.27 -20.92
CA PHE A 128 11.79 -17.85 -19.56
C PHE A 128 11.08 -18.95 -18.80
N ASN A 129 11.32 -19.05 -17.50
CA ASN A 129 10.65 -20.02 -16.64
C ASN A 129 9.27 -19.55 -16.20
N LYS A 130 8.57 -20.39 -15.43
CA LYS A 130 7.28 -20.02 -14.83
C LYS A 130 7.33 -18.74 -13.99
N ASN A 131 8.45 -18.31 -13.44
CA ASN A 131 8.53 -17.04 -12.72
C ASN A 131 8.89 -15.85 -13.63
N GLY A 132 9.05 -16.08 -14.94
CA GLY A 132 9.39 -15.06 -15.92
C GLY A 132 10.89 -14.75 -16.02
N TYR A 133 11.76 -15.64 -15.53
CA TYR A 133 13.21 -15.46 -15.56
C TYR A 133 13.88 -16.44 -16.51
N ASP A 134 14.90 -15.97 -17.22
CA ASP A 134 15.75 -16.80 -18.05
C ASP A 134 16.59 -17.78 -17.22
N LYS A 135 17.38 -18.62 -17.89
CA LYS A 135 18.27 -19.59 -17.26
C LYS A 135 19.33 -18.98 -16.34
N ASP A 136 19.67 -17.71 -16.54
CA ASP A 136 20.66 -16.98 -15.77
C ASP A 136 19.99 -16.20 -14.62
N GLY A 137 18.65 -16.24 -14.53
CA GLY A 137 17.87 -15.61 -13.47
C GLY A 137 17.41 -14.19 -13.76
N TYR A 138 17.37 -13.75 -15.02
CA TYR A 138 16.98 -12.40 -15.42
C TYR A 138 15.62 -12.38 -16.15
N ASP A 139 14.81 -11.38 -15.84
CA ASP A 139 13.52 -11.17 -16.49
C ASP A 139 13.70 -10.69 -17.95
N LYS A 140 12.58 -10.51 -18.65
CA LYS A 140 12.58 -10.03 -20.04
C LYS A 140 13.20 -8.63 -20.21
N ASN A 141 13.30 -7.86 -19.14
CA ASN A 141 13.95 -6.55 -19.12
C ASN A 141 15.44 -6.63 -18.71
N GLY A 142 15.95 -7.84 -18.42
CA GLY A 142 17.34 -8.07 -18.04
C GLY A 142 17.64 -7.85 -16.56
N TYR A 143 16.63 -7.88 -15.67
CA TYR A 143 16.79 -7.71 -14.22
C TYR A 143 16.51 -8.99 -13.45
N ASP A 144 17.30 -9.26 -12.42
CA ASP A 144 17.10 -10.39 -11.52
C ASP A 144 15.89 -10.16 -10.60
N LYS A 145 15.59 -11.16 -9.77
CA LYS A 145 14.50 -11.07 -8.77
C LYS A 145 14.64 -9.94 -7.75
N ASN A 146 15.85 -9.39 -7.59
CA ASN A 146 16.14 -8.29 -6.69
C ASN A 146 16.12 -6.93 -7.43
N GLY A 147 15.85 -6.93 -8.74
CA GLY A 147 15.78 -5.73 -9.57
C GLY A 147 17.12 -5.25 -10.09
N PHE A 148 18.17 -6.08 -10.10
CA PHE A 148 19.50 -5.73 -10.60
C PHE A 148 19.82 -6.42 -11.92
N ASN A 149 20.43 -5.68 -12.84
CA ASN A 149 20.84 -6.21 -14.13
C ASN A 149 22.08 -7.12 -14.01
N ARG A 150 22.54 -7.65 -15.15
CA ARG A 150 23.73 -8.52 -15.22
C ARG A 150 25.02 -7.86 -14.70
N ASN A 151 25.07 -6.54 -14.67
CA ASN A 151 26.20 -5.77 -14.14
C ASN A 151 26.00 -5.41 -12.65
N GLY A 152 24.91 -5.85 -12.01
CA GLY A 152 24.63 -5.57 -10.60
C GLY A 152 23.96 -4.23 -10.32
N PHE A 153 23.43 -3.54 -11.34
CA PHE A 153 22.81 -2.22 -11.21
C PHE A 153 21.29 -2.28 -11.40
N ASN A 154 20.56 -1.54 -10.59
CA ASN A 154 19.11 -1.42 -10.70
C ASN A 154 18.71 -0.54 -11.90
N LYS A 155 17.41 -0.39 -12.10
CA LYS A 155 16.87 0.43 -13.21
C LYS A 155 17.30 1.90 -13.17
N ASN A 156 17.65 2.41 -12.00
CA ASN A 156 18.13 3.77 -11.81
C ASN A 156 19.66 3.88 -11.93
N GLY A 157 20.36 2.79 -12.25
CA GLY A 157 21.82 2.79 -12.42
C GLY A 157 22.61 2.62 -11.13
N TYR A 158 21.99 2.26 -10.01
CA TYR A 158 22.67 2.07 -8.72
C TYR A 158 22.81 0.60 -8.33
N ASP A 159 23.94 0.26 -7.73
CA ASP A 159 24.24 -1.06 -7.21
C ASP A 159 23.41 -1.38 -5.95
N LYS A 160 23.62 -2.56 -5.40
CA LYS A 160 22.96 -2.99 -4.15
C LYS A 160 23.22 -2.04 -2.97
N ASN A 161 24.37 -1.38 -2.96
CA ASN A 161 24.78 -0.49 -1.88
C ASN A 161 24.34 0.96 -2.11
N GLY A 162 23.70 1.25 -3.25
CA GLY A 162 23.19 2.57 -3.59
C GLY A 162 24.18 3.46 -4.34
N TYR A 163 25.26 2.91 -4.89
CA TYR A 163 26.26 3.65 -5.67
C TYR A 163 26.13 3.36 -7.15
N ASP A 164 26.32 4.37 -7.98
CA ASP A 164 26.31 4.25 -9.43
C ASP A 164 27.57 3.56 -9.95
N LEU A 165 27.73 3.55 -11.27
CA LEU A 165 28.88 2.92 -11.92
C LEU A 165 30.20 3.62 -11.58
N ASP A 166 30.16 4.92 -11.33
CA ASP A 166 31.32 5.75 -11.01
C ASP A 166 31.64 5.71 -9.51
N GLY A 167 30.76 5.12 -8.70
CA GLY A 167 30.97 4.87 -7.28
C GLY A 167 30.31 5.91 -6.38
N TYR A 168 29.42 6.74 -6.91
CA TYR A 168 28.74 7.82 -6.19
C TYR A 168 27.29 7.46 -5.88
N ASP A 169 26.83 7.85 -4.70
CA ASP A 169 25.46 7.65 -4.28
C ASP A 169 24.52 8.62 -5.02
N LYS A 170 23.23 8.55 -4.69
CA LYS A 170 22.24 9.44 -5.32
C LYS A 170 22.44 10.93 -5.01
N LYS A 171 23.13 11.26 -3.93
CA LYS A 171 23.49 12.63 -3.57
C LYS A 171 24.79 13.09 -4.25
N GLY A 172 25.54 12.18 -4.86
CA GLY A 172 26.81 12.48 -5.52
C GLY A 172 28.03 12.25 -4.62
N TYR A 173 27.91 11.50 -3.52
CA TYR A 173 29.04 11.20 -2.62
C TYR A 173 29.47 9.74 -2.74
N ASP A 174 30.77 9.50 -2.68
CA ASP A 174 31.36 8.18 -2.69
C ASP A 174 31.15 7.45 -1.34
N LYS A 175 31.77 6.29 -1.19
CA LYS A 175 31.66 5.47 0.03
C LYS A 175 32.32 6.10 1.26
N ASP A 176 33.27 6.99 1.03
CA ASP A 176 34.00 7.70 2.08
C ASP A 176 33.31 9.03 2.43
N GLY A 177 32.29 9.42 1.66
CA GLY A 177 31.45 10.58 1.91
C GLY A 177 31.87 11.83 1.15
N TYR A 178 32.69 11.68 0.10
CA TYR A 178 33.23 12.79 -0.69
C TYR A 178 32.62 12.84 -2.09
N ASP A 179 32.39 14.04 -2.61
CA ASP A 179 31.91 14.26 -3.96
C ASP A 179 33.01 14.04 -5.03
N GLU A 180 32.68 14.29 -6.30
CA GLU A 180 33.63 14.14 -7.41
C GLU A 180 34.85 15.07 -7.28
N ASP A 181 34.69 16.21 -6.62
CA ASP A 181 35.75 17.20 -6.38
C ASP A 181 36.52 16.92 -5.08
N GLY A 182 36.12 15.90 -4.30
CA GLY A 182 36.78 15.48 -3.07
C GLY A 182 36.33 16.20 -1.80
N HIS A 183 35.14 16.81 -1.80
CA HIS A 183 34.57 17.52 -0.64
C HIS A 183 33.40 16.74 -0.02
N ASP A 184 33.28 16.82 1.31
CA ASP A 184 32.18 16.20 2.05
C ASP A 184 30.86 17.01 1.95
N GLU A 185 29.80 16.53 2.61
CA GLU A 185 28.48 17.21 2.59
C GLU A 185 28.52 18.63 3.21
N ASP A 186 29.53 18.93 4.03
CA ASP A 186 29.75 20.24 4.63
C ASP A 186 30.72 21.12 3.82
N GLY A 187 31.26 20.61 2.71
CA GLY A 187 32.16 21.32 1.79
C GLY A 187 33.63 21.25 2.14
N TYR A 188 34.07 20.32 3.00
CA TYR A 188 35.46 20.16 3.41
C TYR A 188 36.14 18.99 2.71
N ASP A 189 37.40 19.16 2.31
CA ASP A 189 38.21 18.14 1.69
C ASP A 189 38.63 17.03 2.68
N GLY A 190 39.31 16.01 2.16
CA GLY A 190 39.88 14.93 2.98
C GLY A 190 40.88 15.36 4.06
N ASN A 191 41.34 16.62 4.04
CA ASN A 191 42.22 17.22 5.05
C ASN A 191 41.46 18.12 6.04
N GLY A 192 40.15 18.33 5.84
CA GLY A 192 39.29 19.15 6.69
C GLY A 192 39.31 20.64 6.35
N TYR A 193 39.62 21.02 5.10
CA TYR A 193 39.62 22.41 4.62
C TYR A 193 38.57 22.63 3.53
N ASP A 194 37.90 23.77 3.55
CA ASP A 194 36.92 24.18 2.54
C ASP A 194 37.58 24.65 1.24
N GLU A 195 36.77 25.01 0.24
CA GLU A 195 37.24 25.51 -1.06
C GLU A 195 38.10 26.79 -0.94
N ASP A 196 37.88 27.59 0.11
CA ASP A 196 38.66 28.79 0.42
C ASP A 196 39.95 28.48 1.21
N GLY A 197 40.16 27.22 1.59
CA GLY A 197 41.34 26.73 2.31
C GLY A 197 41.28 26.91 3.83
N TYR A 198 40.08 27.08 4.41
CA TYR A 198 39.85 27.23 5.84
C TYR A 198 39.22 25.97 6.44
N ASN A 199 39.64 25.62 7.66
CA ASN A 199 39.05 24.51 8.40
C ASN A 199 37.70 24.89 9.04
N GLN A 200 37.04 23.93 9.69
CA GLN A 200 35.76 24.16 10.39
C GLN A 200 35.82 25.24 11.49
N GLU A 201 37.01 25.56 12.00
CA GLU A 201 37.23 26.63 12.98
C GLU A 201 37.50 27.99 12.32
N GLY A 202 37.58 28.05 10.99
CA GLY A 202 37.83 29.26 10.21
C GLY A 202 39.31 29.61 10.06
N TYR A 203 40.23 28.66 10.27
CA TYR A 203 41.68 28.85 10.15
C TYR A 203 42.26 28.12 8.95
N ASP A 204 43.18 28.76 8.24
CA ASP A 204 43.90 28.17 7.12
C ASP A 204 44.93 27.11 7.57
N LEU A 205 45.64 26.52 6.60
CA LEU A 205 46.68 25.50 6.87
C LEU A 205 47.82 26.03 7.74
N ASP A 206 48.07 27.35 7.70
CA ASP A 206 49.10 28.02 8.50
C ASP A 206 48.58 28.43 9.90
N GLY A 207 47.28 28.25 10.16
CA GLY A 207 46.63 28.50 11.45
C GLY A 207 46.10 29.93 11.61
N TYR A 208 45.84 30.66 10.52
CA TYR A 208 45.35 32.03 10.52
C TYR A 208 43.92 32.14 9.99
N ASP A 209 43.11 33.01 10.60
CA ASP A 209 41.74 33.26 10.18
C ASP A 209 41.68 34.09 8.88
N GLY A 210 40.46 34.29 8.35
CA GLY A 210 40.25 35.14 7.17
C GLY A 210 40.70 36.61 7.33
N ASN A 211 41.05 37.05 8.54
CA ASN A 211 41.60 38.36 8.83
C ASN A 211 43.12 38.33 9.06
N GLY A 212 43.76 37.16 8.99
CA GLY A 212 45.19 36.94 9.18
C GLY A 212 45.63 36.79 10.64
N TYR A 213 44.76 36.41 11.57
CA TYR A 213 45.08 36.23 12.99
C TYR A 213 44.99 34.76 13.44
N ASP A 214 45.92 34.34 14.31
CA ASP A 214 45.95 33.00 14.89
C ASP A 214 44.82 32.78 15.91
N SER A 215 44.72 31.56 16.44
CA SER A 215 43.74 31.20 17.48
C SER A 215 43.87 32.01 18.79
N ASN A 216 44.98 32.73 18.98
CA ASN A 216 45.23 33.60 20.12
C ASN A 216 44.97 35.08 19.78
N GLY A 217 44.56 35.39 18.55
CA GLY A 217 44.28 36.74 18.07
C GLY A 217 45.51 37.53 17.62
N TYR A 218 46.63 36.87 17.26
CA TYR A 218 47.87 37.52 16.79
C TYR A 218 48.14 37.23 15.32
N ASP A 219 48.60 38.24 14.58
CA ASP A 219 48.97 38.11 13.17
C ASP A 219 50.27 37.31 12.97
N GLY A 220 50.65 37.11 11.70
CA GLY A 220 51.91 36.46 11.32
C GLY A 220 53.19 37.14 11.82
N LEU A 221 53.07 38.37 12.34
CA LEU A 221 54.16 39.14 12.96
C LEU A 221 54.12 39.11 14.49
N GLY A 222 53.09 38.48 15.09
CA GLY A 222 52.91 38.36 16.53
C GLY A 222 52.19 39.54 17.19
N TYR A 223 51.44 40.35 16.44
CA TYR A 223 50.67 41.50 16.94
C TYR A 223 49.15 41.23 16.91
N ASP A 224 48.46 41.69 17.95
CA ASP A 224 47.00 41.61 18.05
C ASP A 224 46.29 42.56 17.08
N HIS A 225 44.96 42.49 17.03
CA HIS A 225 44.15 43.37 16.17
C HIS A 225 44.24 44.87 16.53
N LEU A 226 44.88 45.22 17.64
CA LEU A 226 45.18 46.59 18.06
C LEU A 226 46.63 46.98 17.76
N GLY A 227 47.44 46.07 17.20
CA GLY A 227 48.84 46.25 16.86
C GLY A 227 49.80 46.06 18.02
N TYR A 228 49.45 45.30 19.07
CA TYR A 228 50.29 45.01 20.24
C TYR A 228 50.69 43.54 20.33
N ASP A 229 51.93 43.27 20.70
CA ASP A 229 52.44 41.92 20.92
C ASP A 229 51.87 41.26 22.18
N LYS A 230 52.24 40.00 22.43
CA LYS A 230 51.84 39.24 23.64
C LYS A 230 52.24 39.90 24.96
N GLU A 231 53.19 40.82 24.92
CA GLU A 231 53.64 41.60 26.08
C GLU A 231 52.95 42.97 26.19
N GLY A 232 52.10 43.32 25.22
CA GLY A 232 51.33 44.56 25.19
C GLY A 232 52.08 45.74 24.58
N TYR A 233 53.07 45.52 23.71
CA TYR A 233 53.86 46.56 23.04
C TYR A 233 53.65 46.56 21.53
N ASN A 234 53.54 47.74 20.93
CA ASN A 234 53.43 47.88 19.49
C ASN A 234 54.76 47.65 18.77
N GLN A 235 54.75 47.68 17.43
CA GLN A 235 55.96 47.50 16.61
C GLN A 235 57.08 48.51 16.92
N GLU A 236 56.74 49.68 17.48
CA GLU A 236 57.69 50.71 17.91
C GLU A 236 58.18 50.52 19.35
N GLY A 237 57.68 49.51 20.08
CA GLY A 237 58.04 49.18 21.46
C GLY A 237 57.29 49.98 22.53
N TYR A 238 56.14 50.57 22.20
CA TYR A 238 55.29 51.33 23.11
C TYR A 238 54.03 50.56 23.51
N ASN A 239 53.67 50.61 24.79
CA ASN A 239 52.41 50.04 25.27
C ASN A 239 51.22 50.99 25.02
N LYS A 240 50.01 50.51 25.31
CA LYS A 240 48.76 51.29 25.18
C LYS A 240 48.69 52.62 25.95
N PHE A 241 49.66 52.88 26.83
CA PHE A 241 49.81 54.11 27.60
C PHE A 241 50.97 54.98 27.11
N ASN A 242 51.53 54.71 25.92
CA ASN A 242 52.67 55.40 25.34
C ASN A 242 53.97 55.30 26.17
N LYS A 243 54.15 54.23 26.97
CA LYS A 243 55.40 53.94 27.69
C LYS A 243 56.24 52.90 26.97
N LYS A 244 57.57 53.05 26.98
CA LYS A 244 58.50 52.04 26.43
C LYS A 244 58.68 50.86 27.38
N LYS A 245 58.99 49.68 26.84
CA LYS A 245 59.28 48.46 27.61
C LYS A 245 60.26 48.67 28.77
N ASN A 246 61.33 49.44 28.52
CA ASN A 246 62.37 49.72 29.50
C ASN A 246 61.97 50.76 30.59
N GLU A 247 60.81 51.40 30.48
CA GLU A 247 60.31 52.42 31.43
C GLU A 247 59.30 51.86 32.43
N VAL A 248 58.84 50.61 32.25
CA VAL A 248 57.81 49.97 33.09
C VAL A 248 58.42 49.03 34.13
N ASP A 249 59.60 48.44 33.88
CA ASP A 249 60.29 47.54 34.81
C ASP A 249 60.90 48.24 36.04
N SER A 250 60.78 49.56 36.14
CA SER A 250 61.42 50.39 37.18
C SER A 250 60.48 50.89 38.30
N ASP A 251 59.22 50.45 38.33
CA ASP A 251 58.23 50.81 39.36
C ASP A 251 57.98 49.67 40.37
#